data_AF-A0A4U0VNK6-F1
#
_entry.id   AF-A0A4U0VNK6-F1
#
_cell.length_a   1.000
_cell.length_b   1.000
_cell.length_c   1.000
_cell.angle_alpha   90.00
_cell.angle_beta   90.00
_cell.angle_gamma   90.00
#
_symmetry.space_group_name_H-M   'P 1'
#
loop_
_entity.id
_entity.type
_entity.pdbx_description
1 polymer ?
#
loop_
_entity_poly.entity_id
_entity_poly.type
_entity_poly.pdbx_seq_one_letter_code
_entity_poly.pdbx_strand_id
1 'polypeptide(L)'
;MVHTAVPELYEDDAHSVVETRTDSLQTLRELGPPDLVHLVKQPVKSTTKQIGIYHHVCGVDASSSASLAAYINTLVHQPHDKQHKVISGLYCCYNAFSRVDMRVQVQIPGTVESYCVDERGNKLEATEEHWLETYLCSVLRAYSYADNGSGDTIKRITGVRRFNPITSTEQEH
;
A
#
# COMPACT_ATOMS: atom_id res chain seq x y z
N MET A 1 1.17 -12.97 -19.70
CA MET A 1 0.32 -12.01 -18.96
C MET A 1 0.63 -10.62 -19.47
N VAL A 2 -0.38 -9.80 -19.76
CA VAL A 2 -0.17 -8.38 -20.05
C VAL A 2 0.21 -7.70 -18.74
N HIS A 3 1.40 -7.12 -18.64
CA HIS A 3 1.77 -6.28 -17.50
C HIS A 3 0.95 -5.00 -17.58
N THR A 4 -0.11 -4.89 -16.78
CA THR A 4 -0.86 -3.65 -16.63
C THR A 4 0.06 -2.58 -16.05
N ALA A 5 0.05 -1.39 -16.65
CA ALA A 5 0.84 -0.26 -16.16
C ALA A 5 0.51 0.03 -14.69
N VAL A 6 1.54 0.34 -13.91
CA VAL A 6 1.37 0.80 -12.52
C VAL A 6 1.14 2.30 -12.57
N PRO A 7 0.03 2.81 -12.01
CA PRO A 7 -0.17 4.25 -11.91
C PRO A 7 0.93 4.89 -11.09
N GLU A 8 1.43 6.05 -11.50
CA GLU A 8 2.41 6.83 -10.75
C GLU A 8 1.83 8.22 -10.49
N LEU A 9 1.39 8.47 -9.26
CA LEU A 9 1.06 9.81 -8.80
C LEU A 9 2.32 10.41 -8.18
N TYR A 10 2.71 11.59 -8.63
CA TYR A 10 3.86 12.30 -8.07
C TYR A 10 3.46 12.94 -6.75
N GLU A 11 4.29 12.72 -5.72
CA GLU A 11 4.16 13.41 -4.44
C GLU A 11 4.48 14.90 -4.60
N ASP A 12 3.76 15.74 -3.86
CA ASP A 12 4.05 17.16 -3.76
C ASP A 12 5.14 17.36 -2.69
N ASP A 13 6.26 17.99 -3.04
CA ASP A 13 7.37 18.25 -2.12
C ASP A 13 6.92 19.04 -0.87
N ALA A 14 5.82 19.79 -0.95
CA ALA A 14 5.25 20.52 0.18
C ALA A 14 4.36 19.68 1.10
N HIS A 15 3.86 18.52 0.64
CA HIS A 15 2.87 17.71 1.35
C HIS A 15 3.16 16.22 1.18
N SER A 16 3.78 15.60 2.19
CA SER A 16 4.01 14.16 2.13
C SER A 16 2.69 13.39 2.19
N VAL A 17 2.52 12.43 1.28
CA VAL A 17 1.33 11.57 1.25
C VAL A 17 1.28 10.65 2.47
N VAL A 18 2.45 10.28 3.02
CA VAL A 18 2.55 9.42 4.20
C VAL A 18 2.17 10.20 5.47
N GLU A 19 2.60 11.45 5.57
CA GLU A 19 2.19 12.36 6.65
C GLU A 19 0.69 12.64 6.58
N THR A 20 0.19 13.01 5.39
CA THR A 20 -1.25 13.22 5.15
C THR A 20 -2.07 11.99 5.53
N ARG A 21 -1.59 10.78 5.22
CA ARG A 21 -2.23 9.53 5.64
C ARG A 21 -2.24 9.40 7.16
N THR A 22 -1.13 9.71 7.82
CA THR A 22 -0.99 9.64 9.29
C THR A 22 -1.96 10.61 9.98
N ASP A 23 -2.04 11.84 9.50
CA ASP A 23 -2.96 12.86 10.03
C ASP A 23 -4.43 12.45 9.86
N SER A 24 -4.74 11.73 8.79
CA SER A 24 -6.11 11.26 8.53
C SER A 24 -6.58 10.15 9.49
N LEU A 25 -5.66 9.43 10.16
CA LEU A 25 -5.98 8.22 10.94
C LEU A 25 -7.05 8.47 12.01
N GLN A 26 -6.99 9.60 12.70
CA GLN A 26 -7.97 9.99 13.75
C GLN A 26 -9.42 10.09 13.24
N THR A 27 -9.56 10.39 11.95
CA THR A 27 -10.85 10.60 11.31
C THR A 27 -11.36 9.37 10.57
N LEU A 28 -10.53 8.33 10.42
CA LEU A 28 -10.92 7.11 9.71
C LEU A 28 -12.02 6.37 10.48
N ARG A 29 -12.99 5.86 9.72
CA ARG A 29 -14.13 5.08 10.22
C ARG A 29 -14.33 3.87 9.31
N GLU A 30 -15.12 2.91 9.79
CA GLU A 30 -15.47 1.69 9.05
C GLU A 30 -14.20 0.95 8.58
N LEU A 31 -14.20 0.41 7.36
CA LEU A 31 -13.07 -0.32 6.79
C LEU A 31 -11.88 0.57 6.38
N GLY A 32 -12.01 1.89 6.44
CA GLY A 32 -10.96 2.84 6.06
C GLY A 32 -10.69 2.96 4.54
N PRO A 33 -9.62 3.67 4.16
CA PRO A 33 -9.29 3.98 2.78
C PRO A 33 -8.56 2.81 2.11
N PRO A 34 -8.46 2.76 0.76
CA PRO A 34 -7.55 1.86 0.07
C PRO A 34 -6.14 1.89 0.64
N ASP A 35 -5.42 0.80 0.44
CA ASP A 35 -4.03 0.72 0.87
C ASP A 35 -3.19 1.73 0.06
N LEU A 36 -2.20 2.32 0.72
CA LEU A 36 -1.29 3.28 0.12
C LEU A 36 0.04 2.58 -0.13
N VAL A 37 0.58 2.77 -1.33
CA VAL A 37 1.94 2.32 -1.66
C VAL A 37 2.71 3.54 -2.11
N HIS A 38 3.74 3.89 -1.36
CA HIS A 38 4.65 4.99 -1.67
C HIS A 38 6.00 4.41 -2.04
N LEU A 39 6.62 4.93 -3.10
CA LEU A 39 7.94 4.54 -3.56
C LEU A 39 8.81 5.80 -3.69
N VAL A 40 10.06 5.69 -3.27
CA VAL A 40 11.06 6.72 -3.55
C VAL A 40 11.92 6.27 -4.72
N LYS A 41 11.90 7.06 -5.78
CA LYS A 41 12.74 6.90 -6.96
C LYS A 41 13.93 7.85 -6.90
N GLN A 42 15.04 7.41 -7.46
CA GLN A 42 16.26 8.20 -7.59
C GLN A 42 16.82 8.03 -9.01
N PRO A 43 17.26 9.11 -9.69
CA PRO A 43 17.93 8.99 -10.97
C PRO A 43 19.14 8.04 -10.89
N VAL A 44 19.33 7.23 -11.92
CA VAL A 44 20.48 6.30 -11.99
C VAL A 44 21.80 7.07 -12.08
N LYS A 45 21.78 8.24 -12.72
CA LYS A 45 22.96 9.09 -12.95
C LYS A 45 23.23 10.11 -11.85
N SER A 46 22.35 10.26 -10.86
CA SER A 46 22.48 11.27 -9.80
C SER A 46 21.89 10.78 -8.48
N THR A 47 22.59 11.01 -7.37
CA THR A 47 22.13 10.60 -6.04
C THR A 47 21.44 11.69 -5.24
N THR A 48 21.44 12.93 -5.73
CA THR A 48 20.98 14.08 -4.96
C THR A 48 19.51 14.41 -5.14
N LYS A 49 18.87 13.94 -6.22
CA LYS A 49 17.44 14.17 -6.47
C LYS A 49 16.66 12.90 -6.19
N GLN A 50 15.71 12.95 -5.26
CA GLN A 50 14.76 11.88 -5.00
C GLN A 50 13.37 12.34 -5.43
N ILE A 51 12.54 11.41 -5.85
CA ILE A 51 11.17 11.67 -6.31
C ILE A 51 10.26 10.69 -5.58
N GLY A 52 9.31 11.21 -4.80
CA GLY A 52 8.23 10.42 -4.22
C GLY A 52 7.17 10.16 -5.28
N ILE A 53 6.77 8.90 -5.41
CA ILE A 53 5.57 8.53 -6.16
C ILE A 53 4.70 7.62 -5.31
N TYR A 54 3.41 7.59 -5.58
CA TYR A 54 2.50 6.70 -4.89
C TYR A 54 1.34 6.25 -5.78
N HIS A 55 0.68 5.20 -5.33
CA HIS A 55 -0.58 4.73 -5.87
C HIS A 55 -1.41 4.07 -4.77
N HIS A 56 -2.69 3.87 -5.06
CA HIS A 56 -3.58 3.15 -4.17
C HIS A 56 -3.73 1.71 -4.62
N VAL A 57 -4.01 0.81 -3.69
CA VAL A 57 -4.25 -0.59 -4.01
C VAL A 57 -5.34 -1.21 -3.14
N CYS A 58 -6.07 -2.16 -3.71
CA CYS A 58 -6.98 -3.05 -2.99
C CYS A 58 -6.77 -4.49 -3.45
N GLY A 59 -6.91 -5.44 -2.53
CA GLY A 59 -6.88 -6.87 -2.83
C GLY A 59 -5.50 -7.50 -2.92
N VAL A 60 -4.46 -6.82 -2.43
CA VAL A 60 -3.16 -7.45 -2.17
C VAL A 60 -3.26 -8.24 -0.86
N ASP A 61 -2.60 -9.38 -0.80
CA ASP A 61 -2.50 -10.19 0.41
C ASP A 61 -1.73 -9.44 1.51
N ALA A 62 -2.44 -9.06 2.57
CA ALA A 62 -1.92 -8.33 3.73
C ALA A 62 -1.80 -9.22 4.97
N SER A 63 -1.74 -10.55 4.80
CA SER A 63 -1.58 -11.53 5.90
C SER A 63 -0.20 -11.51 6.56
N SER A 64 0.81 -10.92 5.91
CA SER A 64 2.15 -10.85 6.47
C SER A 64 2.96 -9.69 5.90
N SER A 65 4.01 -9.29 6.63
CA SER A 65 5.00 -8.34 6.13
C SER A 65 5.74 -8.87 4.89
N ALA A 66 5.96 -10.18 4.79
CA ALA A 66 6.59 -10.82 3.65
C ALA A 66 5.76 -10.69 2.37
N SER A 67 4.44 -10.90 2.44
CA SER A 67 3.52 -10.73 1.31
C SER A 67 3.54 -9.30 0.77
N LEU A 68 3.48 -8.31 1.68
CA LEU A 68 3.52 -6.89 1.30
C LEU A 68 4.89 -6.46 0.75
N ALA A 69 5.99 -6.93 1.34
CA ALA A 69 7.34 -6.69 0.82
C ALA A 69 7.53 -7.34 -0.56
N ALA A 70 6.99 -8.53 -0.78
CA ALA A 70 7.00 -9.19 -2.09
C ALA A 70 6.25 -8.35 -3.13
N TYR A 71 5.09 -7.78 -2.78
CA TYR A 71 4.37 -6.86 -3.65
C TYR A 71 5.24 -5.64 -4.01
N ILE A 72 5.87 -4.97 -3.03
CA ILE A 72 6.79 -3.85 -3.29
C ILE A 72 7.92 -4.26 -4.23
N ASN A 73 8.52 -5.45 -4.04
CA ASN A 73 9.58 -5.97 -4.91
C ASN A 73 9.16 -6.13 -6.38
N THR A 74 7.89 -6.42 -6.64
CA THR A 74 7.35 -6.43 -8.03
C THR A 74 7.39 -5.05 -8.69
N LEU A 75 7.40 -3.98 -7.89
CA LEU A 75 7.44 -2.59 -8.35
C LEU A 75 8.86 -2.05 -8.50
N VAL A 76 9.86 -2.70 -7.90
CA VAL A 76 11.27 -2.29 -8.00
C VAL A 76 11.83 -2.51 -9.40
N HIS A 77 11.40 -3.58 -10.07
CA HIS A 77 11.98 -4.04 -11.33
C HIS A 77 11.09 -3.73 -12.54
N GLN A 78 10.68 -2.46 -12.71
CA GLN A 78 9.88 -2.08 -13.86
C GLN A 78 10.77 -1.85 -15.10
N PRO A 79 10.59 -2.61 -16.19
CA PRO A 79 11.52 -2.60 -17.33
C PRO A 79 11.50 -1.31 -18.15
N HIS A 80 10.52 -0.44 -17.94
CA HIS A 80 10.31 0.76 -18.76
C HIS A 80 10.99 2.02 -18.20
N ASP A 81 11.22 2.12 -16.88
CA ASP A 81 11.92 3.25 -16.27
C ASP A 81 13.42 2.95 -16.14
N LYS A 82 14.17 3.26 -17.21
CA LYS A 82 15.64 3.09 -17.23
C LYS A 82 16.39 4.27 -16.62
N GLN A 83 15.69 5.36 -16.31
CA GLN A 83 16.31 6.60 -15.85
C GLN A 83 16.32 6.70 -14.32
N HIS A 84 15.37 6.06 -13.65
CA HIS A 84 15.27 6.03 -12.20
C HIS A 84 15.32 4.61 -11.68
N LYS A 85 15.85 4.46 -10.47
CA LYS A 85 15.78 3.24 -9.67
C LYS A 85 14.92 3.49 -8.45
N VAL A 86 14.13 2.51 -8.05
CA VAL A 86 13.42 2.53 -6.76
C VAL A 86 14.45 2.24 -5.67
N ILE A 87 14.55 3.13 -4.69
CA ILE A 87 15.49 3.00 -3.56
C ILE A 87 14.80 2.66 -2.25
N SER A 88 13.50 2.94 -2.13
CA SER A 88 12.68 2.50 -1.01
C SER A 88 11.22 2.40 -1.41
N GLY A 89 10.45 1.64 -0.62
CA GLY A 89 9.01 1.56 -0.71
C GLY A 89 8.37 1.43 0.66
N LEU A 90 7.16 1.94 0.80
CA LEU A 90 6.32 1.85 1.99
C LEU A 90 4.93 1.38 1.58
N TYR A 91 4.46 0.29 2.17
CA TYR A 91 3.08 -0.17 2.04
C TYR A 91 2.34 0.16 3.34
N CYS A 92 1.19 0.82 3.24
CA CYS A 92 0.31 1.10 4.38
C CYS A 92 -1.07 0.44 4.19
N CYS A 93 -1.46 -0.41 5.14
CA CYS A 93 -2.76 -1.08 5.18
C CYS A 93 -3.46 -0.74 6.50
N TYR A 94 -4.64 -0.10 6.43
CA TYR A 94 -5.36 0.25 7.65
C TYR A 94 -6.01 -0.99 8.27
N ASN A 95 -5.87 -1.16 9.57
CA ASN A 95 -6.56 -2.15 10.37
C ASN A 95 -7.70 -1.47 11.13
N ALA A 96 -8.95 -1.78 10.75
CA ALA A 96 -10.13 -1.17 11.34
C ALA A 96 -10.51 -1.72 12.73
N PHE A 97 -10.07 -2.93 13.07
CA PHE A 97 -10.35 -3.57 14.35
C PHE A 97 -9.54 -2.90 15.46
N SER A 98 -8.21 -2.91 15.32
CA SER A 98 -7.29 -2.29 16.27
C SER A 98 -7.06 -0.79 16.04
N ARG A 99 -7.61 -0.22 14.96
CA ARG A 99 -7.45 1.20 14.57
C ARG A 99 -5.99 1.64 14.46
N VAL A 100 -5.20 0.79 13.81
CA VAL A 100 -3.79 1.05 13.51
C VAL A 100 -3.55 0.97 12.02
N ASP A 101 -2.56 1.70 11.52
CA ASP A 101 -2.11 1.62 10.14
C ASP A 101 -0.88 0.72 10.07
N MET A 102 -1.04 -0.49 9.53
CA MET A 102 0.06 -1.42 9.34
C MET A 102 0.98 -0.91 8.25
N ARG A 103 2.29 -0.88 8.52
CA ARG A 103 3.30 -0.36 7.61
C ARG A 103 4.42 -1.37 7.37
N VAL A 104 4.75 -1.57 6.11
CA VAL A 104 5.92 -2.36 5.68
C VAL A 104 6.82 -1.47 4.84
N GLN A 105 7.99 -1.19 5.37
CA GLN A 105 9.01 -0.38 4.72
C GLN A 105 10.11 -1.28 4.17
N VAL A 106 10.44 -1.10 2.91
CA VAL A 106 11.51 -1.81 2.21
C VAL A 106 12.55 -0.78 1.78
N GLN A 107 13.77 -0.89 2.28
CA GLN A 107 14.94 -0.18 1.77
C GLN A 107 15.67 -1.07 0.78
N ILE A 108 16.03 -0.53 -0.37
CA ILE A 108 16.62 -1.30 -1.47
C ILE A 108 18.10 -0.94 -1.61
N PRO A 109 19.02 -1.92 -1.52
CA PRO A 109 18.77 -3.34 -1.24
C PRO A 109 18.70 -3.66 0.27
N GLY A 110 17.75 -4.51 0.65
CA GLY A 110 17.99 -5.49 1.71
C GLY A 110 17.51 -5.18 3.14
N THR A 111 16.77 -4.10 3.40
CA THR A 111 16.14 -3.93 4.73
C THR A 111 14.63 -3.93 4.60
N VAL A 112 13.97 -4.80 5.36
CA VAL A 112 12.52 -4.78 5.50
C VAL A 112 12.22 -4.52 6.97
N GLU A 113 11.43 -3.50 7.24
CA GLU A 113 10.93 -3.18 8.56
C GLU A 113 9.40 -3.21 8.52
N SER A 114 8.78 -3.77 9.56
CA SER A 114 7.33 -3.75 9.71
C SER A 114 6.92 -3.25 11.08
N TYR A 115 5.92 -2.40 11.11
CA TYR A 115 5.41 -1.75 12.32
C TYR A 115 3.96 -1.33 12.10
N CYS A 116 3.29 -0.85 13.13
CA CYS A 116 2.00 -0.18 12.97
C CYS A 116 2.04 1.23 13.54
N VAL A 117 1.13 2.08 13.08
CA VAL A 117 0.99 3.47 13.51
C VAL A 117 -0.39 3.68 14.08
N ASP A 118 -0.49 4.14 15.33
CA ASP A 118 -1.78 4.43 15.95
C ASP A 118 -2.40 5.75 15.45
N GLU A 119 -3.64 6.04 15.86
CA GLU A 119 -4.34 7.28 15.50
C GLU A 119 -3.59 8.57 15.96
N ARG A 120 -2.64 8.45 16.88
CA ARG A 120 -1.83 9.57 17.37
C ARG A 120 -0.50 9.72 16.63
N GLY A 121 -0.22 8.85 15.66
CA GLY A 121 1.03 8.83 14.91
C GLY A 121 2.17 8.09 15.62
N ASN A 122 1.93 7.39 16.72
CA ASN A 122 2.97 6.65 17.42
C ASN A 122 3.27 5.34 16.68
N LYS A 123 4.56 5.07 16.49
CA LYS A 123 5.04 3.80 15.96
C LYS A 123 5.02 2.72 17.05
N LEU A 124 4.35 1.62 16.76
CA LEU A 124 4.16 0.46 17.64
C LEU A 124 4.64 -0.82 16.96
N GLU A 125 4.90 -1.85 17.75
CA GLU A 125 5.24 -3.17 17.24
C GLU A 125 4.01 -3.85 16.62
N ALA A 126 4.21 -4.49 15.46
CA ALA A 126 3.18 -5.24 14.76
C ALA A 126 3.09 -6.68 15.29
N THR A 127 2.00 -7.02 16.00
CA THR A 127 1.73 -8.38 16.50
C THR A 127 1.12 -9.27 15.42
N GLU A 128 1.10 -10.59 15.64
CA GLU A 128 0.41 -11.54 14.75
C GLU A 128 -1.09 -11.28 14.65
N GLU A 129 -1.73 -10.87 15.75
CA GLU A 129 -3.14 -10.48 15.78
C GLU A 129 -3.40 -9.26 14.88
N HIS A 130 -2.53 -8.26 14.92
CA HIS A 130 -2.64 -7.11 14.01
C HIS A 130 -2.60 -7.55 12.54
N TRP A 131 -1.74 -8.51 12.18
CA TRP A 131 -1.67 -9.02 10.80
C TRP A 131 -2.92 -9.78 10.38
N LEU A 132 -3.46 -10.61 11.25
CA LEU A 132 -4.71 -11.35 11.00
C LEU A 132 -5.89 -10.39 10.77
N GLU A 133 -6.06 -9.41 11.65
CA GLU A 133 -7.09 -8.38 11.51
C GLU A 133 -6.92 -7.55 10.23
N THR A 134 -5.66 -7.25 9.89
CA THR A 134 -5.32 -6.48 8.68
C THR A 134 -5.64 -7.23 7.41
N TYR A 135 -5.38 -8.55 7.38
CA TYR A 135 -5.80 -9.42 6.29
C TYR A 135 -7.32 -9.40 6.09
N LEU A 136 -8.08 -9.56 7.17
CA LEU A 136 -9.55 -9.47 7.09
C LEU A 136 -10.00 -8.10 6.60
N CYS A 137 -9.40 -7.02 7.10
CA CYS A 137 -9.68 -5.66 6.65
C CYS A 137 -9.39 -5.47 5.16
N SER A 138 -8.25 -5.97 4.66
CA SER A 138 -7.86 -5.80 3.26
C SER A 138 -8.81 -6.54 2.30
N VAL A 139 -9.24 -7.75 2.67
CA VAL A 139 -10.23 -8.55 1.90
C VAL A 139 -11.59 -7.85 1.89
N LEU A 140 -12.12 -7.49 3.05
CA LEU A 140 -13.42 -6.80 3.16
C LEU A 140 -13.41 -5.46 2.41
N ARG A 141 -12.31 -4.71 2.53
CA ARG A 141 -12.14 -3.45 1.80
C ARG A 141 -12.09 -3.67 0.30
N ALA A 142 -11.41 -4.71 -0.18
CA ALA A 142 -11.37 -5.02 -1.61
C ALA A 142 -12.77 -5.27 -2.18
N TYR A 143 -13.63 -6.00 -1.47
CA TYR A 143 -15.04 -6.18 -1.85
C TYR A 143 -15.86 -4.88 -1.74
N SER A 144 -15.65 -4.08 -0.70
CA SER A 144 -16.34 -2.79 -0.52
C SER A 144 -16.05 -1.78 -1.65
N TYR A 145 -14.83 -1.82 -2.20
CA TYR A 145 -14.39 -0.97 -3.33
C TYR A 145 -14.50 -1.66 -4.70
N ALA A 146 -15.03 -2.89 -4.75
CA ALA A 146 -15.31 -3.58 -6.00
C ALA A 146 -16.49 -2.91 -6.71
N ASP A 147 -16.45 -2.94 -8.04
CA ASP A 147 -17.61 -2.58 -8.84
C ASP A 147 -18.65 -3.69 -8.69
N ASN A 148 -19.82 -3.35 -8.14
CA ASN A 148 -20.93 -4.29 -7.98
C ASN A 148 -21.81 -4.36 -9.23
N GLY A 149 -21.42 -3.72 -10.34
CA GLY A 149 -22.15 -3.73 -11.61
C GLY A 149 -23.49 -2.98 -11.55
N SER A 150 -23.77 -2.27 -10.45
CA SER A 150 -25.03 -1.54 -10.24
C SER A 150 -25.13 -0.25 -11.06
N GLY A 151 -24.03 0.22 -11.65
CA GLY A 151 -23.96 1.51 -12.32
C GLY A 151 -23.85 2.70 -11.36
N ASP A 152 -23.87 2.48 -10.05
CA ASP A 152 -23.52 3.51 -9.07
C ASP A 152 -22.05 3.91 -9.24
N THR A 153 -21.76 5.16 -8.88
CA THR A 153 -20.43 5.74 -8.99
C THR A 153 -19.43 4.87 -8.20
N ILE A 154 -18.69 3.99 -8.89
CA ILE A 154 -17.47 3.38 -8.35
C ILE A 154 -16.73 4.51 -7.67
N LYS A 155 -16.40 4.38 -6.38
CA LYS A 155 -15.58 5.39 -5.67
C LYS A 155 -14.33 5.61 -6.54
N ARG A 156 -14.31 6.73 -7.28
CA ARG A 156 -13.28 7.01 -8.29
C ARG A 156 -12.03 7.41 -7.54
N ILE A 157 -11.26 6.41 -7.14
CA ILE A 157 -9.95 6.60 -6.54
C ILE A 157 -8.97 6.70 -7.70
N THR A 158 -8.37 7.88 -7.86
CA THR A 158 -7.33 8.11 -8.86
C THR A 158 -6.12 7.22 -8.56
N GLY A 159 -5.56 6.60 -9.60
CA GLY A 159 -4.36 5.79 -9.45
C GLY A 159 -4.53 4.53 -8.59
N VAL A 160 -5.74 3.97 -8.49
CA VAL A 160 -5.96 2.72 -7.75
C VAL A 160 -5.74 1.47 -8.61
N ARG A 161 -5.03 0.49 -8.06
CA ARG A 161 -4.93 -0.87 -8.59
C ARG A 161 -5.88 -1.79 -7.82
N ARG A 162 -6.65 -2.60 -8.53
CA ARG A 162 -7.56 -3.58 -7.92
C ARG A 162 -7.10 -4.98 -8.30
N PHE A 163 -6.87 -5.81 -7.29
CA PHE A 163 -6.57 -7.22 -7.42
C PHE A 163 -7.75 -8.04 -6.89
N ASN A 164 -7.88 -9.27 -7.36
CA ASN A 164 -8.79 -10.22 -6.74
C ASN A 164 -8.19 -10.68 -5.40
N PRO A 165 -8.81 -10.37 -4.24
CA PRO A 165 -8.28 -10.77 -2.94
C PRO A 165 -8.29 -12.29 -2.71
N ILE A 166 -9.10 -13.04 -3.45
CA ILE A 166 -9.22 -14.50 -3.36
C ILE A 166 -8.78 -15.10 -4.69
N THR A 167 -7.55 -15.62 -4.74
CA THR A 167 -6.93 -16.13 -5.97
C THR A 167 -7.02 -17.65 -6.12
N SER A 168 -7.44 -18.36 -5.07
CA SER A 168 -7.59 -19.82 -5.04
C SER A 168 -8.72 -20.23 -4.10
N THR A 169 -9.43 -21.31 -4.45
CA THR A 169 -10.44 -21.95 -3.59
C THR A 169 -9.82 -22.68 -2.41
N GLU A 170 -8.51 -22.90 -2.39
CA GLU A 170 -7.81 -23.44 -1.22
C GLU A 170 -7.93 -22.53 0.01
N GLN A 171 -8.25 -21.25 -0.19
CA GLN A 171 -8.51 -20.28 0.88
C GLN A 171 -9.92 -20.39 1.49
N GLU A 172 -10.76 -21.33 1.03
CA GLU A 172 -12.14 -21.54 1.51
C GLU A 172 -12.28 -22.64 2.59
N HIS A 173 -11.21 -23.36 2.93
CA HIS A 173 -11.20 -24.52 3.85
C HIS A 173 -10.59 -24.20 5.22
#